data_AF-A0A2U1B2D1-F1
#
_entry.id   AF-A0A2U1B2D1-F1
#
_cell.length_a   1.000
_cell.length_b   1.000
_cell.length_c   1.000
_cell.angle_alpha   90.00
_cell.angle_beta   90.00
_cell.angle_gamma   90.00
#
_symmetry.space_group_name_H-M   'P 1'
#
loop_
_entity.id
_entity.type
_entity.pdbx_description
1 polymer ?
#
loop_
_entity_poly.entity_id
_entity_poly.type
_entity_poly.pdbx_seq_one_letter_code
_entity_poly.pdbx_strand_id
1 'polypeptide(L)'
;MGNIIKAVCQCGVESDEIYQAIGFRFYETGTRTEPAYCDSCGIVVGRDMSKSFSKCPQCRRKVKFYKEGVEENDVEKIPGLATDDYLDEKEQWHCPRCKRETLRFESLGLWD
;
A
#
# COMPACT_ATOMS: atom_id res chain seq x y z
N MET A 1 -3.40 11.07 10.12
CA MET A 1 -4.60 10.24 9.93
C MET A 1 -4.32 9.30 8.80
N GLY A 2 -4.53 8.01 9.03
CA GLY A 2 -4.37 6.99 8.01
C GLY A 2 -5.65 6.23 7.73
N ASN A 3 -5.59 5.41 6.69
CA ASN A 3 -6.70 4.57 6.24
C ASN A 3 -6.43 3.11 6.63
N ILE A 4 -7.43 2.44 7.19
CA ILE A 4 -7.42 0.99 7.33
C ILE A 4 -8.00 0.46 6.03
N ILE A 5 -7.18 -0.21 5.24
CA ILE A 5 -7.57 -0.76 3.95
C ILE A 5 -7.36 -2.26 3.92
N LYS A 6 -8.05 -2.92 2.99
CA LYS A 6 -7.91 -4.35 2.73
C LYS A 6 -7.83 -4.62 1.24
N ALA A 7 -6.85 -5.40 0.83
CA ALA A 7 -6.67 -5.79 -0.56
C ALA A 7 -7.46 -7.07 -0.85
N VAL A 8 -8.44 -7.00 -1.75
CA VAL A 8 -9.30 -8.12 -2.12
C VAL A 8 -9.27 -8.34 -3.62
N CYS A 9 -9.12 -9.59 -4.07
CA CYS A 9 -9.12 -9.94 -5.48
C CYS A 9 -10.00 -11.15 -5.74
N GLN A 10 -10.68 -11.16 -6.88
CA GLN A 10 -11.54 -12.27 -7.33
C GLN A 10 -10.83 -13.63 -7.45
N CYS A 11 -9.49 -13.64 -7.58
CA CYS A 11 -8.71 -14.88 -7.59
C CYS A 11 -8.49 -15.49 -6.18
N GLY A 12 -9.10 -14.91 -5.15
CA GLY A 12 -8.99 -15.37 -3.76
C GLY A 12 -7.73 -14.88 -3.04
N VAL A 13 -7.16 -13.75 -3.46
CA VAL A 13 -6.18 -13.02 -2.63
C VAL A 13 -6.96 -12.09 -1.72
N GLU A 14 -6.66 -12.18 -0.43
CA GLU A 14 -7.21 -11.32 0.61
C GLU A 14 -6.05 -10.99 1.54
N SER A 15 -5.79 -9.71 1.77
CA SER A 15 -4.79 -9.28 2.75
C SER A 15 -5.39 -9.20 4.15
N ASP A 16 -4.52 -9.20 5.14
CA ASP A 16 -4.83 -8.65 6.45
C ASP A 16 -5.11 -7.14 6.35
N GLU A 17 -5.57 -6.54 7.44
CA GLU A 17 -5.74 -5.09 7.55
C GLU A 17 -4.41 -4.37 7.31
N ILE A 18 -4.43 -3.37 6.43
CA ILE A 18 -3.28 -2.54 6.09
C ILE A 18 -3.55 -1.13 6.60
N TYR A 19 -2.69 -0.70 7.50
CA TYR A 19 -2.69 0.66 8.05
C TYR A 19 -1.89 1.57 7.11
N GLN A 20 -2.54 2.12 6.09
CA GLN A 20 -1.92 3.03 5.12
C GLN A 20 -1.75 4.43 5.72
N ALA A 21 -0.73 5.17 5.23
CA ALA A 21 -0.39 6.56 5.53
C ALA A 21 0.53 6.74 6.75
N ILE A 22 0.53 7.97 7.28
CA ILE A 22 1.22 8.40 8.49
C ILE A 22 0.22 8.45 9.66
N GLY A 23 0.44 7.62 10.68
CA GLY A 23 -0.26 7.72 11.97
C GLY A 23 0.40 8.72 12.92
N PHE A 24 -0.17 8.94 14.11
CA PHE A 24 0.34 9.90 15.10
C PHE A 24 1.81 9.69 15.46
N ARG A 25 2.29 8.44 15.44
CA ARG A 25 3.69 8.08 15.73
C ARG A 25 4.68 8.47 14.64
N PHE A 26 4.25 9.06 13.53
CA PHE A 26 5.16 9.47 12.45
C PHE A 26 6.25 10.45 12.95
N TYR A 27 5.91 11.41 13.81
CA TYR A 27 6.88 12.36 14.33
C TYR A 27 7.94 11.73 15.24
N GLU A 28 7.67 10.57 15.81
CA GLU A 28 8.61 9.81 16.65
C GLU A 28 9.41 8.79 15.85
N THR A 29 8.76 8.13 14.88
CA THR A 29 9.29 6.94 14.19
C THR A 29 9.68 7.19 12.74
N GLY A 30 9.26 8.30 12.14
CA GLY A 30 9.42 8.60 10.71
C GLY A 30 8.80 7.56 9.78
N THR A 31 7.91 6.70 10.29
CA THR A 31 7.40 5.52 9.56
C THR A 31 6.16 5.88 8.75
N ARG A 32 6.24 5.73 7.43
CA ARG A 32 5.10 5.83 6.52
C ARG A 32 4.76 4.45 5.99
N THR A 33 3.55 3.97 6.24
CA THR A 33 3.14 2.63 5.79
C THR A 33 2.33 2.73 4.52
N GLU A 34 2.67 1.90 3.53
CA GLU A 34 1.99 1.84 2.23
C GLU A 34 1.70 0.38 1.87
N PRO A 35 0.61 0.10 1.12
CA PRO A 35 0.37 -1.22 0.59
C PRO A 35 1.46 -1.61 -0.39
N ALA A 36 2.01 -2.81 -0.19
CA ALA A 36 3.05 -3.39 -1.02
C ALA A 36 2.71 -4.84 -1.36
N TYR A 37 3.17 -5.29 -2.52
CA TYR A 37 2.92 -6.65 -2.99
C TYR A 37 4.20 -7.42 -3.26
N CYS A 38 4.10 -8.74 -3.13
CA CYS A 38 5.16 -9.67 -3.49
C CYS A 38 4.72 -10.55 -4.65
N ASP A 39 5.28 -10.32 -5.84
CA ASP A 39 5.00 -11.12 -7.03
C ASP A 39 5.35 -12.61 -6.88
N SER A 40 6.28 -12.96 -6.00
CA SER A 40 6.69 -14.36 -5.80
C SER A 40 5.76 -15.13 -4.87
N CYS A 41 5.21 -14.47 -3.85
CA CYS A 41 4.33 -15.10 -2.86
C CYS A 41 2.85 -14.92 -3.18
N GLY A 42 2.49 -13.94 -4.01
CA GLY A 42 1.10 -13.63 -4.31
C GLY A 42 0.37 -12.92 -3.17
N ILE A 43 1.10 -12.24 -2.28
CA ILE A 43 0.53 -11.56 -1.10
C ILE A 43 0.62 -10.03 -1.23
N VAL A 44 -0.30 -9.35 -0.55
CA VAL A 44 -0.33 -7.89 -0.37
C VAL A 44 -0.27 -7.60 1.13
N VAL A 45 0.60 -6.67 1.54
CA VAL A 45 0.88 -6.34 2.94
C VAL A 45 1.25 -4.87 3.09
N GLY A 46 0.94 -4.27 4.24
CA GLY A 46 1.43 -2.94 4.62
C GLY A 46 2.92 -2.97 4.93
N ARG A 47 3.69 -2.07 4.33
CA ARG A 47 5.13 -1.95 4.57
C ARG A 47 5.57 -0.50 4.69
N ASP A 48 6.64 -0.32 5.45
CA ASP A 48 7.26 0.97 5.66
C ASP A 48 7.98 1.41 4.37
N MET A 49 7.50 2.49 3.77
CA MET A 49 8.06 3.11 2.56
C MET A 49 9.21 4.06 2.89
N SER A 50 9.35 4.50 4.14
CA SER A 50 10.49 5.33 4.58
C SER A 50 11.81 4.55 4.62
N LYS A 51 11.76 3.22 4.61
CA LYS A 51 12.94 2.34 4.54
C LYS A 51 13.41 2.17 3.09
N SER A 52 14.74 2.16 2.90
CA SER A 52 15.37 1.94 1.59
C SER A 52 14.94 0.63 0.91
N PHE A 53 14.62 -0.41 1.69
CA PHE A 53 14.09 -1.67 1.17
C PHE A 53 13.10 -2.32 2.15
N SER A 54 11.89 -2.59 1.66
CA SER A 54 10.90 -3.41 2.36
C SER A 54 10.89 -4.84 1.83
N LYS A 55 10.73 -5.81 2.75
CA LYS A 55 10.82 -7.25 2.47
C LYS A 55 9.49 -7.96 2.69
N CYS A 56 9.23 -8.95 1.85
CA CYS A 56 8.09 -9.85 1.99
C CYS A 56 8.22 -10.62 3.32
N PRO A 57 7.16 -10.72 4.15
CA PRO A 57 7.21 -11.49 5.39
C PRO A 57 7.46 -12.98 5.16
N GLN A 58 6.98 -13.53 4.03
CA GLN A 58 7.10 -14.97 3.73
C GLN A 58 8.44 -15.34 3.07
N CYS A 59 8.80 -14.70 1.95
CA CYS A 59 10.00 -15.08 1.19
C CYS A 59 11.20 -14.14 1.35
N ARG A 60 11.07 -13.06 2.14
CA ARG A 60 12.12 -12.05 2.39
C ARG A 60 12.66 -11.32 1.14
N ARG A 61 12.09 -11.57 -0.05
CA ARG A 61 12.38 -10.82 -1.28
C ARG A 61 11.86 -9.39 -1.19
N LYS A 62 12.39 -8.50 -2.03
CA LYS A 62 11.93 -7.12 -2.16
C LYS A 62 10.45 -7.10 -2.56
N VAL A 63 9.65 -6.29 -1.86
CA VAL A 63 8.27 -5.98 -2.26
C VAL A 63 8.25 -4.73 -3.13
N LYS A 64 7.20 -4.57 -3.93
CA LYS A 64 6.94 -3.37 -4.73
C LYS A 64 5.77 -2.63 -4.11
N PHE A 65 5.82 -1.31 -4.08
CA PHE A 65 4.73 -0.50 -3.55
C PHE A 65 3.74 -0.17 -4.68
N TYR A 66 2.45 -0.09 -4.36
CA TYR A 66 1.47 0.36 -5.36
C TYR A 66 1.67 1.84 -5.74
N LYS A 67 2.13 2.64 -4.77
CA LYS A 67 2.47 4.05 -4.98
C LYS A 67 3.58 4.30 -6.01
N GLU A 68 4.56 3.39 -6.14
CA GLU A 68 5.68 3.56 -7.10
C GLU A 68 5.22 3.61 -8.57
N GLY A 69 4.00 3.15 -8.89
CA GLY A 69 3.43 3.16 -10.23
C GLY A 69 2.42 4.28 -10.49
N VAL A 70 2.17 5.15 -9.51
CA VAL A 70 1.33 6.34 -9.67
C VAL A 70 2.24 7.45 -10.18
N GLU A 71 1.96 7.99 -11.37
CA GLU A 71 2.69 9.15 -11.86
C GLU A 71 2.44 10.32 -10.90
N GLU A 72 3.49 10.76 -10.21
CA GLU A 72 3.45 11.99 -9.42
C GLU A 72 3.20 13.16 -10.39
N ASN A 73 1.94 13.52 -10.61
CA ASN A 73 1.63 14.82 -11.20
C ASN A 73 2.33 15.88 -10.32
N ASP A 74 3.16 16.71 -10.95
CA ASP A 74 4.14 17.65 -10.38
C ASP A 74 3.61 18.69 -9.36
N VAL A 75 2.41 18.54 -8.81
CA VAL A 75 1.75 19.49 -7.92
C VAL A 75 1.94 19.17 -6.42
N GLU A 76 2.35 17.95 -6.04
CA GLU A 76 2.34 17.53 -4.62
C GLU A 76 3.72 17.47 -3.93
N LYS A 77 4.60 18.45 -4.18
CA LYS A 77 5.79 18.68 -3.34
C LYS A 77 5.48 19.52 -2.09
N ILE A 78 4.36 19.23 -1.41
CA ILE A 78 4.12 19.73 -0.04
C ILE A 78 4.28 18.54 0.91
N PRO A 79 5.39 18.46 1.67
CA PRO A 79 5.57 17.41 2.67
C PRO A 79 4.50 17.57 3.75
N GLY A 80 3.50 16.68 3.74
CA GLY A 80 2.41 16.68 4.72
C GLY A 80 0.99 16.63 4.15
N LEU A 81 0.82 16.71 2.82
CA LEU A 81 -0.50 16.78 2.18
C LEU A 81 -0.68 15.85 0.96
N ALA A 82 0.25 14.93 0.69
CA ALA A 82 0.02 13.87 -0.29
C ALA A 82 -1.12 12.99 0.24
N THR A 83 -2.33 13.26 -0.22
CA THR A 83 -3.52 12.50 0.13
C THR A 83 -3.28 11.07 -0.32
N ASP A 84 -3.29 10.14 0.63
CA ASP A 84 -3.11 8.70 0.37
C ASP A 84 -4.31 8.07 -0.38
N ASP A 85 -5.13 8.92 -1.00
CA ASP A 85 -6.33 8.66 -1.78
C ASP A 85 -6.01 8.19 -3.21
N TYR A 86 -4.72 8.04 -3.57
CA TYR A 86 -4.33 7.49 -4.88
C TYR A 86 -4.94 6.11 -5.16
N LEU A 87 -5.24 5.34 -4.10
CA LEU A 87 -5.89 4.04 -4.24
C LEU A 87 -7.30 4.13 -4.82
N ASP A 88 -7.97 5.28 -4.66
CA ASP A 88 -9.31 5.56 -5.19
C ASP A 88 -9.25 6.09 -6.63
N GLU A 89 -8.08 6.55 -7.11
CA GLU A 89 -7.89 6.98 -8.51
C GLU A 89 -8.09 5.83 -9.50
N LYS A 90 -7.94 4.59 -9.03
CA LYS A 90 -8.10 3.38 -9.83
C LYS A 90 -8.94 2.33 -9.13
N GLU A 91 -9.99 1.87 -9.79
CA GLU A 91 -10.87 0.82 -9.25
C GLU A 91 -10.18 -0.54 -9.09
N GLN A 92 -9.20 -0.86 -9.95
CA GLN A 92 -8.55 -2.16 -10.00
C GLN A 92 -7.02 -2.04 -10.12
N TRP A 93 -6.31 -2.73 -9.24
CA TRP A 93 -4.86 -2.73 -9.10
C TRP A 93 -4.28 -4.08 -9.47
N HIS A 94 -2.96 -4.09 -9.74
CA HIS A 94 -2.21 -5.31 -10.03
C HIS A 94 -2.34 -6.34 -8.90
N CYS A 95 -2.84 -7.52 -9.21
CA CYS A 95 -2.84 -8.63 -8.28
C CYS A 95 -1.55 -9.45 -8.40
N PRO A 96 -0.78 -9.66 -7.32
CA PRO A 96 0.45 -10.44 -7.37
C PRO A 96 0.22 -11.93 -7.61
N ARG A 97 -1.00 -12.45 -7.49
CA ARG A 97 -1.31 -13.87 -7.72
C ARG A 97 -1.74 -14.16 -9.16
N CYS A 98 -2.73 -13.45 -9.68
CA CYS A 98 -3.22 -13.66 -11.05
C CYS A 98 -2.51 -12.80 -12.10
N LYS A 99 -1.63 -11.87 -11.70
CA LYS A 99 -0.85 -10.98 -12.57
C LYS A 99 -1.70 -10.09 -13.48
N ARG A 100 -2.92 -9.78 -13.05
CA ARG A 100 -3.88 -8.94 -13.76
C ARG A 100 -4.37 -7.83 -12.85
N GLU A 101 -4.85 -6.74 -13.45
CA GLU A 101 -5.45 -5.63 -12.72
C GLU A 101 -6.88 -5.97 -12.33
N THR A 102 -7.04 -6.60 -11.17
CA THR A 102 -8.34 -7.13 -10.68
C THR A 102 -8.45 -7.06 -9.16
N LEU A 103 -7.40 -6.58 -8.49
CA LEU A 103 -7.37 -6.39 -7.04
C LEU A 103 -8.01 -5.06 -6.71
N ARG A 104 -8.85 -5.00 -5.70
CA ARG A 104 -9.45 -3.76 -5.20
C ARG A 104 -8.97 -3.50 -3.78
N PHE A 105 -8.88 -2.24 -3.41
CA PHE A 105 -8.69 -1.83 -2.04
C PHE A 105 -10.04 -1.43 -1.46
N GLU A 106 -10.43 -2.09 -0.38
CA GLU A 106 -11.63 -1.76 0.37
C GLU A 106 -11.23 -0.94 1.59
N SER A 107 -11.86 0.22 1.77
CA SER A 107 -11.71 1.00 3.00
C SER A 107 -12.50 0.35 4.12
N LEU A 108 -11.82 0.01 5.22
CA LEU A 108 -12.41 -0.51 6.45
C LEU A 108 -12.60 0.57 7.50
N GLY A 109 -12.04 1.76 7.29
CA GLY A 109 -12.16 2.90 8.19
C GLY A 109 -10.90 3.74 8.24
N LEU A 110 -10.83 4.60 9.26
CA LEU A 110 -9.70 5.47 9.53
C LEU A 110 -8.97 4.98 10.78
N TRP A 111 -7.65 5.21 10.85
CA TRP A 111 -6.83 4.93 12.03
C TRP A 111 -5.87 6.07 12.33
N ASP A 112 -5.42 6.10 13.57
CA ASP A 112 -4.36 7.00 14.03
C ASP A 112 -3.60 6.40 15.23
#